data_AF-A0A420J8Z4-F1
#
_entry.id   AF-A0A420J8Z4-F1
#
_cell.length_a   1.000
_cell.length_b   1.000
_cell.length_c   1.000
_cell.angle_alpha   90.00
_cell.angle_beta   90.00
_cell.angle_gamma   90.00
#
_symmetry.space_group_name_H-M   'P 1'
#
loop_
_entity.id
_entity.type
_entity.pdbx_description
1 polymer ?
#
loop_
_entity_poly.entity_id
_entity_poly.type
_entity_poly.pdbx_seq_one_letter_code
_entity_poly.pdbx_strand_id
1 'polypeptide(L)'
;MSSILMADYDKVGIYDGGKPASRWLARLAYERKQVGRENTPEDFFEAIEILFEGEAAIWLDSSSRFRRMVDSREKATEEDVNQFKVAFQSQFPAKVEDTKQEGNLPAEIGSLEQKRDENLASYYERAKEILRRSYGRDIPIDGNFPLSPIEIVVLNNIVTAFVGSIGDDR
;
A
#
# COMPACT_ATOMS: atom_id res chain seq x y z
N MET A 1 -22.82 22.59 30.68
CA MET A 1 -22.72 22.25 29.25
C MET A 1 -21.27 21.87 28.99
N SER A 2 -20.98 20.59 28.85
CA SER A 2 -19.63 20.13 28.52
C SER A 2 -19.40 20.44 27.04
N SER A 3 -18.46 21.33 26.72
CA SER A 3 -18.09 21.59 25.33
C SER A 3 -17.46 20.31 24.77
N ILE A 4 -18.08 19.76 23.73
CA ILE A 4 -17.57 18.59 23.03
C ILE A 4 -16.32 19.04 22.28
N LEU A 5 -15.14 18.73 22.80
CA LEU A 5 -13.88 18.92 22.09
C LEU A 5 -13.82 17.86 20.98
N MET A 6 -13.99 18.28 19.73
CA MET A 6 -13.71 17.45 18.55
C MET A 6 -12.20 17.35 18.35
N ALA A 7 -11.75 16.32 17.61
CA ALA A 7 -10.36 16.27 17.17
C ALA A 7 -10.01 17.56 16.42
N ASP A 8 -8.86 18.15 16.76
CA ASP A 8 -8.38 19.36 16.12
C ASP A 8 -7.85 18.98 14.73
N TYR A 9 -8.74 18.98 13.74
CA TYR A 9 -8.43 18.56 12.38
C TYR A 9 -7.36 19.46 11.72
N ASP A 10 -7.21 20.72 12.16
CA ASP A 10 -6.12 21.60 11.76
C ASP A 10 -4.75 21.06 12.20
N LYS A 11 -4.69 20.43 13.38
CA LYS A 11 -3.47 19.77 13.88
C LYS A 11 -3.17 18.45 13.21
N VAL A 12 -4.13 17.78 12.59
CA VAL A 12 -3.86 16.59 11.75
C VAL A 12 -3.33 17.04 10.38
N GLY A 13 -3.99 18.04 9.81
CA GLY A 13 -3.65 18.66 8.53
C GLY A 13 -4.11 17.84 7.33
N ILE A 14 -4.33 18.54 6.21
CA ILE A 14 -4.78 17.97 4.93
C ILE A 14 -3.82 16.86 4.45
N TYR A 15 -4.39 15.86 3.78
CA TYR A 15 -3.68 14.80 3.10
C TYR A 15 -3.97 14.84 1.60
N ASP A 16 -2.94 15.19 0.84
CA ASP A 16 -2.98 15.36 -0.63
C ASP A 16 -2.35 14.21 -1.41
N GLY A 17 -1.80 13.20 -0.70
CA GLY A 17 -1.02 12.10 -1.27
C GLY A 17 0.51 12.31 -1.26
N GLY A 18 1.00 13.51 -0.95
CA GLY A 18 2.43 13.84 -1.04
C GLY A 18 3.33 13.24 0.05
N LYS A 19 2.73 12.82 1.17
CA LYS A 19 3.43 12.20 2.32
C LYS A 19 2.96 10.76 2.51
N PRO A 20 3.78 9.88 3.12
CA PRO A 20 3.37 8.52 3.40
C PRO A 20 2.09 8.45 4.24
N ALA A 21 1.14 7.59 3.86
CA ALA A 21 -0.12 7.39 4.58
C ALA A 21 0.13 7.02 6.05
N SER A 22 1.14 6.19 6.32
CA SER A 22 1.52 5.79 7.69
C SER A 22 1.87 7.00 8.58
N ARG A 23 2.54 8.01 8.03
CA ARG A 23 2.91 9.24 8.76
C ARG A 23 1.69 10.07 9.11
N TRP A 24 0.74 10.18 8.18
CA TRP A 24 -0.50 10.92 8.43
C TRP A 24 -1.41 10.18 9.42
N LEU A 25 -1.56 8.85 9.28
CA LEU A 25 -2.31 8.02 10.21
C LEU A 25 -1.74 8.08 11.64
N ALA A 26 -0.42 8.11 11.79
CA ALA A 26 0.22 8.27 13.10
C ALA A 26 -0.13 9.63 13.74
N ARG A 27 -0.18 10.69 12.94
CA ARG A 27 -0.57 12.04 13.40
C ARG A 27 -2.04 12.08 13.80
N LEU A 28 -2.93 11.51 13.00
CA LEU A 28 -4.35 11.37 13.34
C LEU A 28 -4.54 10.59 14.65
N ALA A 29 -3.82 9.48 14.83
CA ALA A 29 -3.88 8.69 16.05
C ALA A 29 -3.34 9.45 17.28
N TYR A 30 -2.28 10.25 17.12
CA TYR A 30 -1.74 11.08 18.19
C TYR A 30 -2.73 12.14 18.66
N GLU A 31 -3.32 12.90 17.74
CA GLU A 31 -4.28 13.96 18.08
C GLU A 31 -5.53 13.38 18.76
N ARG A 32 -6.04 12.23 18.27
CA ARG A 32 -7.20 11.59 18.90
C ARG A 32 -6.93 11.09 20.31
N LYS A 33 -5.71 10.60 20.58
CA LYS A 33 -5.30 10.25 21.96
C LYS A 33 -5.31 11.45 22.90
N GLN A 34 -4.97 12.64 22.42
CA GLN A 34 -4.95 13.86 23.23
C GLN A 34 -6.36 14.31 23.63
N VAL A 35 -7.36 14.07 22.79
CA VAL A 35 -8.76 14.47 23.03
C VAL A 35 -9.52 13.49 23.94
N GLY A 36 -8.95 12.31 24.22
CA GLY A 36 -9.50 11.36 25.19
C GLY A 36 -10.83 10.70 24.77
N ARG A 37 -11.18 10.74 23.48
CA ARG A 37 -12.37 10.08 22.91
C ARG A 37 -12.07 8.65 22.50
N GLU A 38 -13.07 7.77 22.58
CA GLU A 38 -13.02 6.46 21.93
C GLU A 38 -12.92 6.67 20.41
N ASN A 39 -11.95 6.00 19.78
CA ASN A 39 -11.72 6.07 18.35
C ASN A 39 -12.77 5.22 17.63
N THR A 40 -13.93 5.80 17.31
CA THR A 40 -14.96 5.07 16.55
C THR A 40 -14.59 5.00 15.06
N PRO A 41 -15.08 3.97 14.35
CA PRO A 41 -15.02 3.92 12.88
C PRO A 41 -15.64 5.15 12.21
N GLU A 42 -16.75 5.66 12.75
CA GLU A 42 -17.40 6.86 12.26
C GLU A 42 -16.47 8.08 12.31
N ASP A 43 -15.85 8.33 13.47
CA ASP A 43 -14.90 9.43 13.64
C ASP A 43 -13.73 9.26 12.65
N PHE A 44 -13.26 8.03 12.40
CA PHE A 44 -12.21 7.75 11.41
C PHE A 44 -12.60 8.22 10.01
N PHE A 45 -13.74 7.78 9.50
CA PHE A 45 -14.17 8.14 8.15
C PHE A 45 -14.62 9.60 8.02
N GLU A 46 -15.10 10.24 9.10
CA GLU A 46 -15.32 11.69 9.12
C GLU A 46 -14.01 12.46 8.86
N ALA A 47 -12.92 12.07 9.52
CA ALA A 47 -11.62 12.72 9.29
C ALA A 47 -11.11 12.49 7.86
N ILE A 48 -11.39 11.34 7.25
CA ILE A 48 -11.06 11.08 5.85
C ILE A 48 -11.81 12.05 4.94
N GLU A 49 -13.14 12.20 5.12
CA GLU A 49 -13.97 13.10 4.30
C GLU A 49 -13.49 14.56 4.39
N ILE A 50 -13.10 15.01 5.57
CA ILE A 50 -12.70 16.40 5.81
C ILE A 50 -11.28 16.69 5.31
N LEU A 51 -10.36 15.75 5.48
CA LEU A 51 -8.93 16.03 5.35
C LEU A 51 -8.31 15.51 4.06
N PHE A 52 -9.01 14.69 3.26
CA PHE A 52 -8.48 14.25 1.98
C PHE A 52 -8.71 15.29 0.90
N GLU A 53 -7.63 15.67 0.22
CA GLU A 53 -7.67 16.55 -0.95
C GLU A 53 -6.79 15.99 -2.07
N GLY A 54 -6.81 16.64 -3.23
CA GLY A 54 -5.90 16.33 -4.33
C GLY A 54 -5.94 14.86 -4.77
N GLU A 55 -4.77 14.24 -4.89
CA GLU A 55 -4.63 12.86 -5.35
C GLU A 55 -5.30 11.85 -4.40
N ALA A 56 -5.30 12.14 -3.09
CA ALA A 56 -5.94 11.30 -2.10
C ALA A 56 -7.47 11.31 -2.22
N ALA A 57 -8.07 12.47 -2.47
CA ALA A 57 -9.51 12.58 -2.72
C ALA A 57 -9.89 11.86 -4.03
N ILE A 58 -9.12 12.05 -5.11
CA ILE A 58 -9.35 11.35 -6.38
C ILE A 58 -9.28 9.83 -6.19
N TRP A 59 -8.30 9.34 -5.44
CA TRP A 59 -8.17 7.92 -5.12
C TRP A 59 -9.38 7.40 -4.33
N LEU A 60 -9.81 8.13 -3.28
CA LEU A 60 -10.98 7.78 -2.49
C LEU A 60 -12.24 7.64 -3.37
N ASP A 61 -12.48 8.63 -4.21
CA ASP A 61 -13.66 8.70 -5.09
C ASP A 61 -13.62 7.67 -6.23
N SER A 62 -12.43 7.22 -6.63
CA SER A 62 -12.27 6.17 -7.64
C SER A 62 -12.76 4.80 -7.17
N SER A 63 -12.85 4.57 -5.85
CA SER A 63 -13.28 3.31 -5.26
C SER A 63 -14.69 3.43 -4.67
N SER A 64 -15.67 2.87 -5.38
CA SER A 64 -17.06 2.83 -4.92
C SER A 64 -17.24 2.17 -3.54
N ARG A 65 -16.35 1.24 -3.18
CA ARG A 65 -16.32 0.62 -1.86
C ARG A 65 -15.87 1.58 -0.77
N PHE A 66 -14.77 2.30 -0.99
CA PHE A 66 -14.25 3.24 0.01
C PHE A 66 -15.14 4.48 0.15
N ARG A 67 -15.64 5.01 -0.97
CA ARG A 67 -16.65 6.07 -0.95
C ARG A 67 -17.88 5.66 -0.12
N ARG A 68 -18.38 4.43 -0.29
CA ARG A 68 -19.51 3.92 0.53
C ARG A 68 -19.18 3.83 2.02
N MET A 69 -17.97 3.43 2.39
CA MET A 69 -17.55 3.41 3.80
C MET A 69 -17.59 4.82 4.42
N VAL A 70 -17.25 5.84 3.65
CA VAL A 70 -17.30 7.25 4.08
C VAL A 70 -18.74 7.79 4.11
N ASP A 71 -19.53 7.49 3.08
CA ASP A 71 -20.93 7.93 2.97
C ASP A 71 -21.83 7.30 4.04
N SER A 72 -21.53 6.06 4.45
CA SER A 72 -22.26 5.30 5.47
C SER A 72 -21.43 5.12 6.75
N ARG A 73 -20.63 6.13 7.10
CA ARG A 73 -19.68 6.10 8.22
C ARG A 73 -20.31 5.75 9.56
N GLU A 74 -21.60 6.05 9.76
CA GLU A 74 -22.36 5.71 10.96
C GLU A 74 -22.60 4.20 11.14
N LYS A 75 -22.40 3.42 10.07
CA LYS A 75 -22.49 1.94 10.07
C LYS A 75 -21.12 1.26 9.93
N ALA A 76 -20.05 2.05 9.87
CA ALA A 76 -18.73 1.52 9.65
C ALA A 76 -18.27 0.67 10.83
N THR A 77 -17.52 -0.38 10.51
CA THR A 77 -16.97 -1.33 11.48
C THR A 77 -15.45 -1.14 11.62
N GLU A 78 -14.88 -1.71 12.68
CA GLU A 78 -13.41 -1.78 12.84
C GLU A 78 -12.73 -2.51 11.67
N GLU A 79 -13.41 -3.49 11.08
CA GLU A 79 -12.91 -4.20 9.92
C GLU A 79 -12.84 -3.30 8.68
N ASP A 80 -13.85 -2.43 8.47
CA ASP A 80 -13.81 -1.45 7.39
C ASP A 80 -12.63 -0.48 7.55
N VAL A 81 -12.38 -0.03 8.79
CA VAL A 81 -11.24 0.83 9.12
C VAL A 81 -9.91 0.12 8.82
N ASN A 82 -9.77 -1.14 9.21
CA ASN A 82 -8.55 -1.92 8.94
C ASN A 82 -8.34 -2.12 7.44
N GLN A 83 -9.38 -2.50 6.71
CA GLN A 83 -9.33 -2.69 5.26
C GLN A 83 -8.98 -1.39 4.55
N PHE A 84 -9.54 -0.26 4.98
CA PHE A 84 -9.19 1.05 4.45
C PHE A 84 -7.74 1.41 4.75
N LYS A 85 -7.26 1.25 5.99
CA LYS A 85 -5.87 1.56 6.37
C LYS A 85 -4.86 0.75 5.56
N VAL A 86 -5.11 -0.53 5.33
CA VAL A 86 -4.25 -1.39 4.50
C VAL A 86 -4.18 -0.86 3.07
N ALA A 87 -5.34 -0.60 2.45
CA ALA A 87 -5.40 -0.07 1.08
C ALA A 87 -4.76 1.31 0.97
N PHE A 88 -5.01 2.19 1.95
CA PHE A 88 -4.46 3.53 2.01
C PHE A 88 -2.93 3.53 2.13
N GLN A 89 -2.37 2.67 2.99
CA GLN A 89 -0.93 2.50 3.14
C GLN A 89 -0.28 1.85 1.91
N SER A 90 -1.01 0.98 1.21
CA SER A 90 -0.56 0.40 -0.05
C SER A 90 -0.53 1.43 -1.19
N GLN A 91 -1.53 2.32 -1.25
CA GLN A 91 -1.60 3.36 -2.28
C GLN A 91 -0.55 4.45 -2.07
N PHE A 92 -0.33 4.87 -0.83
CA PHE A 92 0.61 5.93 -0.48
C PHE A 92 1.68 5.42 0.48
N PRO A 93 2.58 4.54 0.00
CA PRO A 93 3.58 3.91 0.85
C PRO A 93 4.59 4.94 1.39
N ALA A 94 5.29 4.55 2.45
CA ALA A 94 6.52 5.24 2.78
C ALA A 94 7.48 5.09 1.60
N LYS A 95 7.83 6.21 0.95
CA LYS A 95 9.00 6.27 0.08
C LYS A 95 10.20 6.00 1.00
N VAL A 96 10.56 4.73 1.14
CA VAL A 96 11.94 4.37 1.43
C VAL A 96 12.68 4.94 0.24
N GLU A 97 13.62 5.85 0.46
CA GLU A 97 14.63 6.09 -0.55
C GLU A 97 15.41 4.77 -0.69
N ASP A 98 14.87 3.82 -1.45
CA ASP A 98 15.70 2.93 -2.22
C ASP A 98 16.27 3.80 -3.35
N THR A 99 17.22 4.64 -2.96
CA THR A 99 18.32 5.06 -3.83
C THR A 99 19.02 3.80 -4.31
N LYS A 100 18.47 3.19 -5.35
CA LYS A 100 19.16 2.51 -6.45
C LYS A 100 18.12 2.00 -7.46
N GLN A 101 18.01 2.80 -8.53
CA GLN A 101 17.53 2.42 -9.85
C GLN A 101 16.02 2.10 -9.95
N GLU A 102 15.25 3.12 -10.33
CA GLU A 102 14.28 2.96 -11.42
C GLU A 102 15.05 2.57 -12.71
N GLY A 103 15.67 1.39 -12.69
CA GLY A 103 16.04 0.70 -13.90
C GLY A 103 14.74 0.31 -14.60
N ASN A 104 14.79 0.28 -15.93
CA ASN A 104 13.68 -0.11 -16.78
C ASN A 104 13.26 -1.55 -16.42
N LEU A 105 12.34 -1.72 -15.46
CA LEU A 105 11.88 -3.01 -14.94
C LEU A 105 11.52 -4.01 -16.06
N PRO A 106 10.82 -3.60 -17.14
CA PRO A 106 10.62 -4.47 -18.30
C PRO A 106 11.91 -5.04 -18.92
N ALA A 107 12.97 -4.24 -18.99
CA ALA A 107 14.28 -4.69 -19.48
C ALA A 107 14.96 -5.62 -18.48
N GLU A 108 14.88 -5.34 -17.17
CA GLU A 108 15.45 -6.20 -16.12
C GLU A 108 14.76 -7.58 -16.06
N ILE A 109 13.43 -7.62 -16.24
CA ILE A 109 12.67 -8.88 -16.35
C ILE A 109 13.08 -9.63 -17.62
N GLY A 110 13.17 -8.93 -18.75
CA GLY A 110 13.57 -9.52 -20.04
C GLY A 110 15.02 -10.01 -20.09
N SER A 111 15.90 -9.47 -19.24
CA SER A 111 17.31 -9.85 -19.13
C SER A 111 17.62 -10.64 -17.86
N LEU A 112 16.61 -11.19 -17.18
CA LEU A 112 16.83 -12.00 -15.98
C LEU A 112 17.46 -13.34 -16.38
N GLU A 113 18.75 -13.45 -16.10
CA GLU A 113 19.53 -14.68 -16.28
C GLU A 113 20.45 -14.92 -15.08
N GLN A 114 20.64 -16.19 -14.72
CA GLN A 114 21.61 -16.55 -13.70
C GLN A 114 23.02 -16.26 -14.22
N LYS A 115 23.77 -15.44 -13.48
CA LYS A 115 25.15 -15.14 -13.88
C LYS A 115 26.06 -16.34 -13.63
N ARG A 116 27.16 -16.44 -14.39
CA ARG A 116 28.12 -17.56 -14.30
C ARG A 116 28.75 -17.74 -12.92
N ASP A 117 28.81 -16.69 -12.12
CA ASP A 117 29.39 -16.61 -10.78
C ASP A 117 28.33 -16.45 -9.67
N GLU A 118 27.04 -16.51 -10.04
CA GLU A 118 25.93 -16.33 -9.12
C GLU A 118 25.34 -17.67 -8.69
N ASN A 119 25.39 -17.95 -7.39
CA ASN A 119 24.73 -19.13 -6.83
C ASN A 119 23.20 -18.98 -6.87
N LEU A 120 22.50 -20.11 -6.83
CA LEU A 120 21.05 -20.16 -6.96
C LEU A 120 20.31 -19.32 -5.91
N ALA A 121 20.81 -19.25 -4.68
CA ALA A 121 20.20 -18.44 -3.62
C ALA A 121 20.29 -16.94 -3.91
N SER A 122 21.42 -16.48 -4.45
CA SER A 122 21.63 -15.08 -4.84
C SER A 122 20.79 -14.73 -6.06
N TYR A 123 20.70 -15.65 -7.03
CA TYR A 123 19.83 -15.52 -8.19
C TYR A 123 18.35 -15.44 -7.78
N TYR A 124 17.93 -16.27 -6.84
CA TYR A 124 16.57 -16.27 -6.29
C TYR A 124 16.23 -14.96 -5.56
N GLU A 125 17.12 -14.44 -4.72
CA GLU A 125 16.89 -13.15 -4.06
C GLU A 125 16.82 -11.99 -5.07
N ARG A 126 17.57 -12.05 -6.17
CA ARG A 126 17.50 -11.05 -7.25
C ARG A 126 16.17 -11.12 -8.02
N ALA A 127 15.65 -12.31 -8.28
CA ALA A 127 14.32 -12.49 -8.87
C ALA A 127 13.20 -12.00 -7.93
N LYS A 128 13.32 -12.26 -6.62
CA LYS A 128 12.40 -11.70 -5.61
C LYS A 128 12.43 -10.19 -5.56
N GLU A 129 13.61 -9.58 -5.66
CA GLU A 129 13.73 -8.13 -5.67
C GLU A 129 13.06 -7.50 -6.89
N ILE A 130 13.18 -8.11 -8.06
CA ILE A 130 12.45 -7.69 -9.28
C ILE A 130 10.93 -7.83 -9.08
N LEU A 131 10.46 -8.92 -8.46
CA LEU A 131 9.05 -9.13 -8.16
C LEU A 131 8.51 -8.03 -7.22
N ARG A 132 9.24 -7.72 -6.14
CA ARG A 132 8.86 -6.68 -5.18
C ARG A 132 8.79 -5.30 -5.83
N ARG A 133 9.76 -4.97 -6.70
CA ARG A 133 9.80 -3.70 -7.45
C ARG A 133 8.72 -3.60 -8.53
N SER A 134 8.16 -4.72 -8.98
CA SER A 134 7.08 -4.77 -9.98
C SER A 134 5.67 -4.56 -9.41
N TYR A 135 5.55 -4.16 -8.14
CA TYR A 135 4.31 -4.09 -7.36
C TYR A 135 3.60 -5.45 -7.19
N GLY A 136 4.30 -6.55 -7.44
CA GLY A 136 3.80 -7.91 -7.18
C GLY A 136 3.86 -8.23 -5.69
N ARG A 137 2.76 -8.73 -5.13
CA ARG A 137 2.72 -9.23 -3.74
C ARG A 137 3.54 -10.53 -3.62
N ASP A 138 4.53 -10.52 -2.74
CA ASP A 138 5.34 -11.70 -2.34
C ASP A 138 4.75 -12.39 -1.10
N ILE A 139 3.45 -12.69 -1.12
CA ILE A 139 2.71 -13.26 0.01
C ILE A 139 1.93 -14.49 -0.49
N PRO A 140 1.89 -15.61 0.27
CA PRO A 140 1.06 -16.75 -0.09
C PRO A 140 -0.38 -16.33 -0.38
N ILE A 141 -0.90 -16.75 -1.53
CA ILE A 141 -2.29 -16.49 -1.94
C ILE A 141 -3.20 -17.42 -1.13
N ASP A 142 -3.46 -17.08 0.13
CA ASP A 142 -4.67 -17.58 0.77
C ASP A 142 -5.83 -16.95 0.00
N GLY A 143 -6.67 -17.78 -0.61
CA GLY A 143 -7.64 -17.44 -1.68
C GLY A 143 -8.63 -16.29 -1.44
N ASN A 144 -8.51 -15.54 -0.36
CA ASN A 144 -9.22 -14.30 -0.05
C ASN A 144 -8.73 -13.06 -0.85
N PHE A 145 -7.53 -13.08 -1.44
CA PHE A 145 -7.01 -11.93 -2.18
C PHE A 145 -6.42 -12.32 -3.55
N PRO A 146 -7.24 -12.56 -4.58
CA PRO A 146 -6.73 -12.91 -5.90
C PRO A 146 -5.77 -11.83 -6.43
N LEU A 147 -4.71 -12.27 -7.11
CA LEU A 147 -3.87 -11.37 -7.89
C LEU A 147 -4.72 -10.71 -8.99
N SER A 148 -4.52 -9.42 -9.21
CA SER A 148 -5.06 -8.72 -10.36
C SER A 148 -4.52 -9.33 -11.66
N PRO A 149 -5.22 -9.18 -12.80
CA PRO A 149 -4.74 -9.71 -14.08
C PRO A 149 -3.32 -9.25 -14.46
N ILE A 150 -2.94 -8.02 -14.08
CA ILE A 150 -1.61 -7.47 -14.35
C ILE A 150 -0.55 -8.13 -13.45
N GLU A 151 -0.84 -8.30 -12.15
CA GLU A 151 0.05 -9.01 -11.23
C GLU A 151 0.32 -10.45 -11.71
N ILE A 152 -0.71 -11.15 -12.24
CA ILE A 152 -0.57 -12.50 -12.80
C ILE A 152 0.39 -12.52 -13.99
N VAL A 153 0.23 -11.57 -14.92
CA VAL A 153 1.08 -11.48 -16.12
C VAL A 153 2.54 -11.19 -15.75
N VAL A 154 2.77 -10.25 -14.84
CA VAL A 154 4.11 -9.88 -14.37
C VAL A 154 4.78 -11.04 -13.65
N LEU A 155 4.07 -11.70 -12.73
CA LEU A 155 4.58 -12.86 -12.01
C LEU A 155 4.93 -14.01 -12.97
N ASN A 156 4.05 -14.33 -13.91
CA ASN A 156 4.32 -15.39 -14.90
C ASN A 156 5.54 -15.08 -15.77
N ASN A 157 5.75 -13.82 -16.15
CA ASN A 157 6.93 -13.43 -16.93
C ASN A 157 8.22 -13.59 -16.13
N ILE A 158 8.23 -13.18 -14.86
CA ILE A 158 9.38 -13.34 -13.96
C ILE A 158 9.67 -14.82 -13.70
N VAL A 159 8.65 -15.63 -13.42
CA VAL A 159 8.81 -17.09 -13.22
C VAL A 159 9.36 -17.76 -14.47
N THR A 160 8.82 -17.41 -15.65
CA THR A 160 9.27 -17.97 -16.93
C THR A 160 10.74 -17.61 -17.20
N ALA A 161 11.14 -16.35 -16.99
CA ALA A 161 12.52 -15.91 -17.14
C ALA A 161 13.44 -16.57 -16.11
N PHE A 162 13.00 -16.68 -14.85
CA PHE A 162 13.75 -17.30 -13.78
C PHE A 162 14.07 -18.76 -14.09
N VAL A 163 13.04 -19.56 -14.38
CA VAL A 163 13.16 -21.01 -14.67
C VAL A 163 13.91 -21.26 -15.97
N GLY A 164 13.64 -20.46 -17.01
CA GLY A 164 14.26 -20.62 -18.33
C GLY A 164 15.76 -20.32 -18.35
N SER A 165 16.24 -19.51 -17.42
CA SER A 165 17.63 -19.07 -17.33
C SER A 165 18.41 -19.66 -16.15
N ILE A 166 17.90 -20.74 -15.53
CA ILE A 166 18.68 -21.53 -14.55
C ILE A 166 19.82 -22.22 -15.31
N GLY A 167 21.05 -21.93 -14.91
CA GLY A 167 22.21 -22.69 -15.37
C GLY A 167 22.41 -23.91 -14.48
N ASP A 168 22.67 -25.08 -15.09
CA ASP A 168 23.11 -26.25 -14.33
C ASP A 168 24.43 -25.90 -13.61
N ASP A 169 24.52 -26.19 -12.31
CA ASP A 169 25.73 -26.00 -11.51
C ASP A 169 26.91 -26.70 -12.21
N ARG A 170 27.96 -25.95 -12.54
CA ARG A 170 29.23 -26.49 -13.05
C ARG A 170 30.29 -26.55 -11.97
#